data_AF-A0A352AFC9-F1
#
_entry.id   AF-A0A352AFC9-F1
#
_cell.length_a   1.000
_cell.length_b   1.000
_cell.length_c   1.000
_cell.angle_alpha   90.00
_cell.angle_beta   90.00
_cell.angle_gamma   90.00
#
_symmetry.space_group_name_H-M   'P 1'
#
loop_
_entity.id
_entity.type
_entity.pdbx_description
1 polymer ?
#
loop_
_entity_poly.entity_id
_entity_poly.type
_entity_poly.pdbx_seq_one_letter_code
_entity_poly.pdbx_strand_id
1 'polypeptide(L)'
;TGQPGTGGSNLGNERVNLQQGTFEELMIAGYTATNQRDYPTALAYFERALQVRPNNPYARRAVRNVRGYIQRDMQSGAVNRQTNLNR
;
A
#
# COMPACT_ATOMS: atom_id res chain seq x y z
N THR A 1 -16.25 8.56 -4.49
CA THR A 1 -16.37 8.32 -3.03
C THR A 1 -14.98 8.00 -2.47
N GLY A 2 -14.16 9.03 -2.30
CA GLY A 2 -12.85 8.90 -1.65
C GLY A 2 -13.02 8.93 -0.14
N GLN A 3 -12.32 8.06 0.59
CA GLN A 3 -12.35 8.08 2.06
C GLN A 3 -11.53 9.28 2.55
N PRO A 4 -12.12 10.23 3.31
CA PRO A 4 -11.33 11.17 4.07
C PRO A 4 -10.69 10.41 5.24
N GLY A 5 -9.38 10.16 5.15
CA GLY A 5 -8.59 9.61 6.24
C GLY A 5 -8.27 10.70 7.25
N THR A 6 -9.24 11.05 8.11
CA THR A 6 -8.98 11.81 9.34
C THR A 6 -8.55 10.82 10.43
N GLY A 7 -7.38 11.05 11.04
CA GLY A 7 -6.85 10.13 12.04
C GLY A 7 -5.57 10.58 12.75
N GLY A 8 -5.69 11.63 13.56
CA GLY A 8 -5.02 11.73 14.87
C GLY A 8 -3.51 12.00 14.90
N SER A 9 -3.18 13.25 15.20
CA SER A 9 -1.90 13.71 15.72
C SER A 9 -1.43 12.84 16.88
N ASN A 10 -0.25 12.23 16.77
CA ASN A 10 0.52 11.77 17.92
C ASN A 10 2.01 11.85 17.58
N LEU A 11 2.58 13.00 17.96
CA LEU A 11 4.01 13.19 18.18
C LEU A 11 4.47 12.11 19.13
N GLY A 12 5.42 11.27 18.72
CA GLY A 12 5.75 10.13 19.57
C GLY A 12 7.03 9.37 19.34
N ASN A 13 7.89 9.63 18.33
CA ASN A 13 9.13 8.86 18.10
C ASN A 13 9.86 9.20 16.77
N GLU A 14 10.23 10.46 16.53
CA GLU A 14 10.88 10.91 15.28
C GLU A 14 12.44 10.83 15.28
N ARG A 15 13.05 9.78 15.84
CA ARG A 15 14.52 9.77 16.05
C ARG A 15 15.28 8.52 15.61
N VAL A 16 14.69 7.57 14.87
CA VAL A 16 15.46 6.41 14.37
C VAL A 16 15.18 6.10 12.90
N ASN A 17 15.52 7.04 12.00
CA ASN A 17 16.16 6.73 10.71
C ASN A 17 16.26 8.00 9.85
N LEU A 18 17.47 8.45 9.55
CA LEU A 18 17.75 9.60 8.70
C LEU A 18 17.40 9.40 7.19
N GLN A 19 16.60 8.38 6.84
CA GLN A 19 16.17 8.09 5.47
C GLN A 19 14.77 7.46 5.35
N GLN A 20 14.04 7.29 6.46
CA GLN A 20 12.69 6.72 6.44
C GLN A 20 11.70 7.85 6.69
N GLY A 21 10.84 8.14 5.70
CA GLY A 21 9.80 9.16 5.82
C GLY A 21 8.91 8.93 7.04
N THR A 22 8.23 9.98 7.49
CA THR A 22 7.24 9.89 8.55
C THR A 22 6.13 8.89 8.20
N PHE A 23 5.42 8.41 9.22
CA PHE A 23 4.27 7.53 9.02
C PHE A 23 3.28 8.13 8.01
N GLU A 24 2.99 9.42 8.15
CA GLU A 24 2.07 10.17 7.32
C GLU A 24 2.56 10.27 5.86
N GLU A 25 3.84 10.59 5.64
CA GLU A 25 4.44 10.63 4.29
C GLU A 25 4.40 9.26 3.60
N LEU A 26 4.72 8.20 4.35
CA LEU A 26 4.67 6.82 3.85
C LEU A 26 3.24 6.42 3.47
N MET A 27 2.24 6.80 4.29
CA MET A 27 0.84 6.54 3.97
C MET A 27 0.39 7.30 2.71
N ILE A 28 0.75 8.57 2.57
CA ILE A 28 0.43 9.39 1.38
C ILE A 28 1.08 8.80 0.12
N ALA A 29 2.35 8.42 0.20
CA ALA A 29 3.07 7.81 -0.92
C ALA A 29 2.44 6.47 -1.34
N GLY A 30 2.06 5.63 -0.36
CA GLY A 30 1.38 4.37 -0.62
C GLY A 30 0.02 4.54 -1.31
N TYR A 31 -0.80 5.51 -0.87
CA TYR A 31 -2.07 5.80 -1.54
C TYR A 31 -1.88 6.39 -2.93
N THR A 32 -0.88 7.26 -3.11
CA THR A 32 -0.53 7.81 -4.42
C THR A 32 -0.15 6.71 -5.41
N ALA A 33 0.73 5.80 -5.02
CA ALA A 33 1.09 4.64 -5.83
C ALA A 33 -0.11 3.71 -6.10
N THR A 34 -0.99 3.51 -5.11
CA THR A 34 -2.23 2.73 -5.29
C THR A 34 -3.13 3.35 -6.35
N ASN A 35 -3.29 4.69 -6.35
CA ASN A 35 -4.09 5.41 -7.34
C ASN A 35 -3.48 5.30 -8.76
N GLN A 36 -2.16 5.22 -8.85
CA GLN A 36 -1.43 4.99 -10.10
C GLN A 36 -1.45 3.51 -10.55
N ARG A 37 -2.09 2.62 -9.77
CA ARG A 37 -2.06 1.16 -9.93
C ARG A 37 -0.68 0.53 -9.83
N ASP A 38 0.30 1.26 -9.31
CA ASP A 38 1.60 0.73 -8.92
C ASP A 38 1.48 0.06 -7.55
N TYR A 39 0.83 -1.11 -7.55
CA TYR A 39 0.56 -1.87 -6.34
C TYR A 39 1.82 -2.39 -5.63
N PRO A 40 2.89 -2.83 -6.34
CA PRO A 40 4.15 -3.21 -5.70
C PRO A 40 4.78 -2.05 -4.91
N THR A 41 4.87 -0.87 -5.51
CA THR A 41 5.41 0.33 -4.83
C THR A 41 4.50 0.75 -3.66
N ALA A 42 3.18 0.70 -3.85
CA ALA A 42 2.23 1.00 -2.78
C ALA A 42 2.40 0.09 -1.56
N LEU A 43 2.59 -1.21 -1.80
CA LEU A 43 2.79 -2.19 -0.74
C LEU A 43 4.05 -1.88 0.08
N ALA A 44 5.15 -1.55 -0.58
CA ALA A 44 6.41 -1.21 0.08
C ALA A 44 6.26 0.00 1.01
N TYR A 45 5.56 1.05 0.57
CA TYR A 45 5.30 2.22 1.43
C TYR A 45 4.44 1.89 2.64
N PHE A 46 3.37 1.12 2.49
CA PHE A 46 2.51 0.73 3.62
C PHE A 46 3.20 -0.21 4.60
N GLU A 47 4.10 -1.08 4.12
CA GLU A 47 4.91 -1.95 4.99
C GLU A 47 5.94 -1.13 5.79
N ARG A 48 6.57 -0.10 5.19
CA ARG A 48 7.40 0.87 5.93
C ARG A 48 6.57 1.65 6.96
N ALA A 49 5.35 2.06 6.62
CA ALA A 49 4.46 2.73 7.58
C ALA A 49 4.15 1.83 8.80
N LEU A 50 4.04 0.50 8.60
CA LEU A 50 3.92 -0.46 9.71
C LEU A 50 5.23 -0.63 10.50
N GLN A 51 6.40 -0.45 9.90
CA GLN A 51 7.65 -0.43 10.66
C GLN A 51 7.70 0.78 11.60
N VAL A 52 7.19 1.93 11.16
CA VAL A 52 7.09 3.15 11.98
C VAL A 52 6.00 3.02 13.04
N ARG A 53 4.82 2.48 12.69
CA ARG A 53 3.69 2.25 13.62
C ARG A 53 3.11 0.83 13.45
N PRO A 54 3.66 -0.20 14.11
CA PRO A 54 3.26 -1.60 13.93
C PRO A 54 1.80 -1.90 14.23
N ASN A 55 1.22 -1.15 15.18
CA ASN A 55 -0.16 -1.36 15.64
C ASN A 55 -1.17 -0.46 14.91
N ASN A 56 -0.77 0.25 13.85
CA ASN A 56 -1.66 1.16 13.16
C ASN A 56 -2.70 0.39 12.30
N PRO A 57 -4.01 0.51 12.59
CA PRO A 57 -5.04 -0.23 11.87
C PRO A 57 -5.22 0.24 10.43
N TYR A 58 -4.94 1.51 10.12
CA TYR A 58 -5.05 2.06 8.77
C TYR A 58 -3.98 1.47 7.85
N ALA A 59 -2.71 1.43 8.29
CA ALA A 59 -1.63 0.83 7.53
C ALA A 59 -1.85 -0.68 7.30
N ARG A 60 -2.31 -1.42 8.32
CA ARG A 60 -2.66 -2.86 8.16
C ARG A 60 -3.77 -3.06 7.13
N ARG A 61 -4.80 -2.21 7.14
CA ARG A 61 -5.89 -2.25 6.15
C ARG A 61 -5.39 -1.93 4.75
N ALA A 62 -4.50 -0.94 4.61
CA ALA A 62 -3.92 -0.55 3.33
C ALA A 62 -3.11 -1.70 2.70
N VAL A 63 -2.23 -2.35 3.47
CA VAL A 63 -1.50 -3.56 3.03
C VAL A 63 -2.45 -4.65 2.54
N ARG A 64 -3.50 -4.97 3.31
CA ARG A 64 -4.47 -5.99 2.92
C ARG A 64 -5.18 -5.64 1.60
N ASN A 65 -5.59 -4.38 1.44
CA ASN A 65 -6.27 -3.92 0.23
C ASN A 65 -5.35 -4.06 -1.00
N VAL A 66 -4.10 -3.57 -0.90
CA VAL A 66 -3.13 -3.62 -2.00
C VAL A 66 -2.78 -5.04 -2.40
N ARG A 67 -2.58 -5.94 -1.43
CA ARG A 67 -2.37 -7.37 -1.72
C ARG A 67 -3.53 -7.97 -2.51
N GLY A 68 -4.77 -7.58 -2.21
CA GLY A 68 -5.94 -7.98 -2.99
C GLY A 68 -6.01 -7.36 -4.40
N TYR A 69 -5.42 -6.18 -4.62
CA TYR A 69 -5.27 -5.63 -5.98
C TYR A 69 -4.21 -6.38 -6.79
N ILE A 70 -3.04 -6.66 -6.20
CA ILE A 70 -1.97 -7.44 -6.84
C ILE A 70 -2.48 -8.80 -7.30
N GLN A 71 -3.18 -9.52 -6.42
CA GLN A 71 -3.74 -10.84 -6.76
C GLN A 71 -4.72 -10.78 -7.93
N ARG A 72 -5.61 -9.78 -7.96
CA ARG A 72 -6.56 -9.61 -9.06
C ARG A 72 -5.90 -9.19 -10.37
N ASP A 73 -4.90 -8.32 -10.30
CA ASP A 73 -4.12 -7.88 -11.46
C ASP A 73 -3.36 -9.06 -12.09
N MET A 74 -2.71 -9.86 -11.26
CA MET A 74 -2.03 -11.11 -11.67
C MET A 74 -2.99 -12.10 -12.34
N GLN A 75 -4.19 -12.28 -11.78
CA GLN A 75 -5.20 -13.16 -12.36
C GLN A 75 -5.72 -12.61 -13.70
N SER A 76 -5.91 -11.30 -13.81
CA SER A 76 -6.36 -10.66 -15.05
C SER A 76 -5.33 -10.79 -16.18
N GLY A 77 -4.03 -10.71 -15.86
CA GLY A 77 -2.95 -10.96 -16.81
C GLY A 77 -2.75 -12.44 -17.17
N ALA A 78 -3.12 -13.36 -16.27
CA ALA A 78 -3.04 -14.80 -16.51
C ALA A 78 -4.19 -15.34 -17.36
N VAL A 79 -5.41 -14.78 -17.21
CA VAL A 79 -6.59 -15.18 -17.98
C VAL A 79 -6.40 -14.96 -19.49
N ASN A 80 -5.52 -14.05 -19.91
CA ASN A 80 -5.26 -13.78 -21.32
C ASN A 80 -4.15 -14.65 -21.95
N ARG A 81 -3.48 -15.53 -21.19
CA ARG A 81 -2.46 -16.46 -21.73
C ARG A 81 -3.01 -17.84 -22.11
N GLN A 82 -4.20 -18.22 -21.65
CA GLN A 82 -4.75 -19.56 -21.87
C GLN A 82 -5.65 -19.68 -23.11
N THR A 83 -6.04 -18.57 -23.75
CA THR A 83 -7.05 -18.58 -24.83
C THR A 83 -6.49 -18.87 -26.22
N ASN A 84 -5.17 -19.04 -26.40
CA ASN A 84 -4.51 -19.19 -27.72
C ASN A 84 -3.61 -20.44 -27.84
N LEU A 85 -4.03 -21.59 -27.30
CA LEU A 85 -3.34 -22.87 -27.54
C LEU A 85 -4.17 -23.94 -28.24
N ASN A 86 -5.48 -23.74 -28.47
CA ASN A 86 -6.35 -24.75 -29.07
C ASN A 86 -7.39 -24.19 -30.08
N ARG A 87 -6.96 -23.59 -31.19
CA ARG A 87 -7.82 -23.49 -32.39
C ARG A 87 -7.01 -23.73 -33.66
#